data_AF-A0A0B3YUQ0-F1
#
_entry.id   AF-A0A0B3YUQ0-F1
#
_cell.length_a   1.000
_cell.length_b   1.000
_cell.length_c   1.000
_cell.angle_alpha   90.00
_cell.angle_beta   90.00
_cell.angle_gamma   90.00
#
_symmetry.space_group_name_H-M   'P 1'
#
loop_
_entity.id
_entity.type
_entity.pdbx_description
1 polymer ?
#
loop_
_entity_poly.entity_id
_entity_poly.type
_entity_poly.pdbx_seq_one_letter_code
_entity_poly.pdbx_strand_id
1 'polypeptide(L)'
;MPKTIFITALVCTFFSLSAYSASKYSGPIIDVHIHAYKEQSPLFGLEHPPTLRGKTYRAVKNAEHLKQEVLQRFHKYNIVKAVVTAGELWLEDAPTTILVANATKPPSILKKQHELDYLDVIAEVAPFYEGKKLDHPSIERYFKLAEELGVPIGVHIFPGSPNFGLHYLPEVLGSMRAYNASPGQIDNSTD
;
A
#
# COMPACT_ATOMS: atom_id res chain seq x y z
N MET A 1 36.28 76.80 -4.23
CA MET A 1 36.35 75.67 -3.28
C MET A 1 34.99 74.99 -3.25
N PRO A 2 34.77 73.87 -3.96
CA PRO A 2 33.50 73.17 -3.88
C PRO A 2 33.51 72.12 -2.76
N LYS A 3 32.43 72.09 -1.98
CA LYS A 3 32.17 71.14 -0.90
C LYS A 3 31.72 69.81 -1.51
N THR A 4 32.44 68.73 -1.25
CA THR A 4 32.04 67.37 -1.61
C THR A 4 31.07 66.83 -0.54
N ILE A 5 29.81 66.61 -0.93
CA ILE A 5 28.82 65.91 -0.11
C ILE A 5 28.90 64.44 -0.48
N PHE A 6 29.26 63.58 0.48
CA PHE A 6 29.18 62.13 0.34
C PHE A 6 27.72 61.69 0.59
N ILE A 7 27.08 61.14 -0.44
CA ILE A 7 25.78 60.47 -0.32
C ILE A 7 26.06 58.97 -0.23
N THR A 8 25.88 58.40 0.95
CA THR A 8 25.94 56.95 1.15
C THR A 8 24.68 56.32 0.58
N ALA A 9 24.77 55.68 -0.58
CA ALA A 9 23.67 54.91 -1.15
C ALA A 9 23.58 53.56 -0.40
N LEU A 10 22.53 53.39 0.42
CA LEU A 10 22.18 52.12 1.03
C LEU A 10 21.56 51.22 -0.07
N VAL A 11 22.36 50.30 -0.61
CA VAL A 11 21.88 49.27 -1.53
C VAL A 11 21.21 48.17 -0.69
N CYS A 12 19.90 48.27 -0.52
CA CYS A 12 19.09 47.15 -0.02
C CYS A 12 18.97 46.09 -1.13
N THR A 13 19.90 45.14 -1.16
CA THR A 13 19.73 43.89 -1.91
C THR A 13 18.56 43.11 -1.34
N PHE A 14 17.39 43.23 -1.98
CA PHE A 14 16.30 42.29 -1.82
C PHE A 14 16.76 40.93 -2.37
N PHE A 15 17.27 40.06 -1.50
CA PHE A 15 17.28 38.64 -1.80
C PHE A 15 15.82 38.17 -1.82
N SER A 16 15.25 38.08 -3.01
CA SER A 16 14.01 37.35 -3.24
C SER A 16 14.27 35.91 -2.83
N LEU A 17 13.87 35.53 -1.62
CA LEU A 17 13.66 34.12 -1.30
C LEU A 17 12.52 33.65 -2.22
N SER A 18 12.88 33.11 -3.37
CA SER A 18 11.97 32.29 -4.17
C SER A 18 11.61 31.10 -3.30
N ALA A 19 10.52 31.22 -2.54
CA ALA A 19 9.92 30.09 -1.85
C ALA A 19 9.63 29.05 -2.94
N TYR A 20 10.36 27.93 -2.88
CA TYR A 20 10.11 26.79 -3.73
C TYR A 20 8.74 26.24 -3.32
N SER A 21 7.67 26.79 -3.90
CA SER A 21 6.36 26.19 -3.79
C SER A 21 6.47 24.88 -4.54
N ALA A 22 6.60 23.76 -3.81
CA ALA A 22 6.56 22.44 -4.41
C ALA A 22 5.21 22.32 -5.13
N SER A 23 5.23 22.47 -6.46
CA SER A 23 4.04 22.29 -7.28
C SER A 23 3.50 20.88 -7.03
N LYS A 24 2.19 20.75 -6.85
CA LYS A 24 1.55 19.44 -6.64
C LYS A 24 1.94 18.51 -7.79
N TYR A 25 2.47 17.34 -7.46
CA TYR A 25 2.83 16.32 -8.45
C TYR A 25 1.60 15.92 -9.28
N SER A 26 1.74 15.92 -10.60
CA SER A 26 0.71 15.54 -11.58
C SER A 26 1.21 14.49 -12.59
N GLY A 27 2.45 14.03 -12.43
CA GLY A 27 3.04 13.00 -13.29
C GLY A 27 2.45 11.60 -13.04
N PRO A 28 2.93 10.58 -13.76
CA PRO A 28 2.45 9.21 -13.64
C PRO A 28 2.74 8.64 -12.25
N ILE A 29 1.82 7.85 -11.72
CA ILE A 29 1.93 7.19 -10.42
C ILE A 29 1.82 5.67 -10.61
N ILE A 30 2.64 4.94 -9.88
CA ILE A 30 2.48 3.49 -9.69
C ILE A 30 1.92 3.29 -8.29
N ASP A 31 0.71 2.73 -8.20
CA ASP A 31 0.14 2.31 -6.92
C ASP A 31 0.62 0.89 -6.60
N VAL A 32 1.15 0.69 -5.40
CA VAL A 32 1.84 -0.57 -5.04
C VAL A 32 1.00 -1.48 -4.16
N HIS A 33 -0.22 -1.08 -3.79
CA HIS A 33 -1.08 -1.88 -2.91
C HIS A 33 -2.57 -1.60 -3.10
N ILE A 34 -3.25 -2.44 -3.85
CA ILE A 34 -4.72 -2.40 -4.03
C ILE A 34 -5.30 -3.80 -3.87
N HIS A 35 -6.53 -3.89 -3.36
CA HIS A 35 -7.27 -5.15 -3.30
C HIS A 35 -8.46 -5.15 -4.25
N ALA A 36 -8.53 -6.17 -5.09
CA ALA A 36 -9.78 -6.61 -5.70
C ALA A 36 -10.46 -7.64 -4.78
N TYR A 37 -11.79 -7.69 -4.82
CA TYR A 37 -12.59 -8.61 -4.02
C TYR A 37 -13.61 -9.32 -4.90
N LYS A 38 -13.90 -10.59 -4.58
CA LYS A 38 -15.03 -11.33 -5.15
C LYS A 38 -16.34 -10.90 -4.48
N GLU A 39 -17.47 -11.08 -5.16
CA GLU A 39 -18.79 -10.62 -4.72
C GLU A 39 -19.19 -11.06 -3.31
N GLN A 40 -18.69 -12.18 -2.82
CA GLN A 40 -19.00 -12.72 -1.50
C GLN A 40 -18.13 -12.11 -0.37
N SER A 41 -17.32 -11.09 -0.66
CA SER A 41 -16.46 -10.47 0.35
C SER A 41 -17.30 -9.87 1.49
N PRO A 42 -16.98 -10.18 2.76
CA PRO A 42 -17.68 -9.60 3.92
C PRO A 42 -17.40 -8.11 4.08
N LEU A 43 -16.47 -7.55 3.30
CA LEU A 43 -16.09 -6.13 3.38
C LEU A 43 -17.06 -5.19 2.67
N PHE A 44 -17.94 -5.71 1.80
CA PHE A 44 -18.91 -4.87 1.10
C PHE A 44 -20.01 -4.36 2.02
N GLY A 45 -20.40 -3.11 1.81
CA GLY A 45 -21.46 -2.44 2.57
C GLY A 45 -21.14 -2.09 4.02
N LEU A 46 -19.96 -2.48 4.53
CA LEU A 46 -19.51 -2.17 5.89
C LEU A 46 -19.40 -0.66 6.10
N GLU A 47 -19.82 -0.20 7.27
CA GLU A 47 -19.42 1.11 7.77
C GLU A 47 -18.10 0.97 8.53
N HIS A 48 -17.11 1.73 8.09
CA HIS A 48 -15.84 1.80 8.79
C HIS A 48 -15.99 2.64 10.06
N PRO A 49 -15.23 2.31 11.12
CA PRO A 49 -15.17 3.14 12.31
C PRO A 49 -14.77 4.58 11.94
N PRO A 50 -15.20 5.58 12.73
CA PRO A 50 -14.80 6.95 12.50
C PRO A 50 -13.27 7.09 12.46
N THR A 51 -12.78 7.80 11.45
CA THR A 51 -11.38 8.24 11.39
C THR A 51 -11.04 9.15 12.58
N LEU A 52 -9.75 9.42 12.79
CA LEU A 52 -9.29 10.42 13.78
C LEU A 52 -9.89 11.83 13.59
N ARG A 53 -10.55 12.09 12.46
CA ARG A 53 -11.25 13.34 12.15
C ARG A 53 -12.77 13.25 12.35
N GLY A 54 -13.28 12.17 12.97
CA GLY A 54 -14.70 11.94 13.20
C GLY A 54 -15.51 11.63 11.95
N LYS A 55 -14.86 11.33 10.81
CA LYS A 55 -15.53 10.95 9.56
C LYS A 55 -15.64 9.44 9.45
N THR A 56 -16.83 8.93 9.17
CA THR A 56 -17.03 7.54 8.76
C THR A 56 -17.05 7.42 7.23
N TYR A 57 -16.74 6.23 6.74
CA TYR A 57 -16.78 5.87 5.33
C TYR A 57 -17.53 4.55 5.21
N ARG A 58 -18.35 4.43 4.16
CA ARG A 58 -19.04 3.19 3.85
C ARG A 58 -18.34 2.52 2.68
N ALA A 59 -18.04 1.23 2.81
CA ALA A 59 -17.55 0.41 1.72
C ALA A 59 -18.60 0.32 0.61
N VAL A 60 -18.13 0.15 -0.62
CA VAL A 60 -19.01 -0.07 -1.79
C VAL A 60 -19.86 -1.33 -1.62
N LYS A 61 -20.94 -1.41 -2.38
CA LYS A 61 -21.98 -2.44 -2.21
C LYS A 61 -21.61 -3.82 -2.76
N ASN A 62 -20.73 -3.87 -3.76
CA ASN A 62 -20.41 -5.08 -4.53
C ASN A 62 -19.08 -4.91 -5.27
N ALA A 63 -18.61 -5.99 -5.91
CA ALA A 63 -17.31 -6.02 -6.58
C ALA A 63 -17.28 -5.16 -7.85
N GLU A 64 -18.39 -5.13 -8.61
CA GLU A 64 -18.46 -4.31 -9.83
C GLU A 64 -18.33 -2.80 -9.51
N HIS A 65 -19.06 -2.31 -8.52
CA HIS A 65 -18.94 -0.92 -8.08
C HIS A 65 -17.54 -0.61 -7.54
N LEU A 66 -16.88 -1.56 -6.84
CA LEU A 66 -15.49 -1.38 -6.41
C LEU A 66 -14.58 -1.14 -7.61
N LYS A 67 -14.63 -2.03 -8.61
CA LYS A 67 -13.80 -1.95 -9.80
C LYS A 67 -13.99 -0.61 -10.51
N GLN A 68 -15.24 -0.24 -10.81
CA GLN A 68 -15.57 1.00 -11.51
C GLN A 68 -15.04 2.24 -10.76
N GLU A 69 -15.29 2.30 -9.46
CA GLU A 69 -14.84 3.39 -8.59
C GLU A 69 -13.32 3.50 -8.48
N VAL A 70 -12.61 2.38 -8.46
CA VAL A 70 -11.14 2.35 -8.39
C VAL A 70 -10.52 2.73 -9.74
N LEU A 71 -11.00 2.16 -10.85
CA LEU A 71 -10.48 2.49 -12.19
C LEU A 71 -10.74 3.95 -12.55
N GLN A 72 -11.88 4.53 -12.14
CA GLN A 72 -12.14 5.96 -12.31
C GLN A 72 -11.14 6.81 -11.51
N ARG A 73 -10.77 6.38 -10.29
CA ARG A 73 -9.74 7.06 -9.48
C ARG A 73 -8.36 6.92 -10.11
N PHE A 74 -8.02 5.78 -10.70
CA PHE A 74 -6.76 5.60 -11.42
C PHE A 74 -6.61 6.64 -12.53
N HIS A 75 -7.65 6.80 -13.37
CA HIS A 75 -7.67 7.84 -14.40
C HIS A 75 -7.55 9.26 -13.80
N LYS A 76 -8.36 9.56 -12.77
CA LYS A 76 -8.37 10.90 -12.14
C LYS A 76 -7.02 11.30 -11.52
N TYR A 77 -6.29 10.35 -10.97
CA TYR A 77 -5.04 10.60 -10.24
C TYR A 77 -3.78 10.19 -11.02
N ASN A 78 -3.90 9.91 -12.32
CA ASN A 78 -2.78 9.51 -13.17
C ASN A 78 -2.04 8.26 -12.65
N ILE A 79 -2.79 7.28 -12.12
CA ILE A 79 -2.25 5.95 -11.80
C ILE A 79 -2.10 5.18 -13.10
N VAL A 80 -0.86 4.94 -13.52
CA VAL A 80 -0.53 4.28 -14.80
C VAL A 80 -0.23 2.79 -14.62
N LYS A 81 0.10 2.36 -13.40
CA LYS A 81 0.28 0.96 -13.01
C LYS A 81 -0.23 0.76 -11.59
N ALA A 82 -0.79 -0.41 -11.31
CA ALA A 82 -1.26 -0.77 -9.98
C ALA A 82 -0.97 -2.24 -9.66
N VAL A 83 -0.33 -2.51 -8.52
CA VAL A 83 -0.22 -3.85 -7.96
C VAL A 83 -1.54 -4.18 -7.27
N VAL A 84 -2.26 -5.17 -7.81
CA VAL A 84 -3.61 -5.52 -7.35
C VAL A 84 -3.67 -6.97 -6.90
N THR A 85 -3.93 -7.17 -5.62
CA THR A 85 -4.24 -8.48 -5.06
C THR A 85 -5.56 -8.97 -5.64
N ALA A 86 -5.56 -10.19 -6.19
CA ALA A 86 -6.64 -10.73 -7.03
C ALA A 86 -6.90 -9.90 -8.30
N GLY A 87 -5.84 -9.28 -8.85
CA GLY A 87 -5.90 -8.41 -10.03
C GLY A 87 -6.42 -9.09 -11.30
N GLU A 88 -6.42 -10.43 -11.37
CA GLU A 88 -7.03 -11.17 -12.48
C GLU A 88 -8.51 -10.81 -12.71
N LEU A 89 -9.20 -10.34 -11.67
CA LEU A 89 -10.60 -9.91 -11.74
C LEU A 89 -10.80 -8.64 -12.57
N TRP A 90 -9.74 -7.85 -12.79
CA TRP A 90 -9.80 -6.53 -13.43
C TRP A 90 -8.98 -6.46 -14.73
N LEU A 91 -8.35 -7.57 -15.16
CA LEU A 91 -7.49 -7.59 -16.34
C LEU A 91 -8.24 -7.29 -17.65
N GLU A 92 -9.50 -7.71 -17.78
CA GLU A 92 -10.29 -7.43 -18.98
C GLU A 92 -10.54 -5.91 -19.16
N ASP A 93 -10.77 -5.20 -18.06
CA ASP A 93 -11.07 -3.77 -18.06
C ASP A 93 -9.81 -2.89 -18.12
N ALA A 94 -8.69 -3.36 -17.57
CA ALA A 94 -7.46 -2.58 -17.41
C ALA A 94 -6.17 -3.39 -17.61
N PRO A 95 -6.00 -4.10 -18.75
CA PRO A 95 -4.92 -5.08 -18.96
C PRO A 95 -3.52 -4.46 -18.93
N THR A 96 -3.41 -3.18 -19.28
CA THR A 96 -2.13 -2.46 -19.31
C THR A 96 -1.81 -1.75 -18.00
N THR A 97 -2.78 -1.60 -17.10
CA THR A 97 -2.61 -0.91 -15.81
C THR A 97 -2.37 -1.88 -14.67
N ILE A 98 -3.03 -3.03 -14.69
CA ILE A 98 -3.01 -3.99 -13.58
C ILE A 98 -1.77 -4.87 -13.63
N LEU A 99 -1.11 -5.02 -12.47
CA LEU A 99 -0.11 -6.03 -12.17
C LEU A 99 -0.73 -6.98 -11.14
N VAL A 100 -0.81 -8.28 -11.47
CA VAL A 100 -1.48 -9.29 -10.65
C VAL A 100 -0.62 -9.70 -9.47
N ALA A 101 -1.14 -9.49 -8.26
CA ALA A 101 -0.48 -9.85 -7.00
C ALA A 101 -1.13 -11.06 -6.30
N ASN A 102 -0.31 -11.95 -5.73
CA ASN A 102 -0.78 -13.08 -4.92
C ASN A 102 0.30 -13.62 -3.95
N ALA A 103 -0.05 -13.96 -2.70
CA ALA A 103 0.85 -14.68 -1.78
C ALA A 103 0.17 -15.70 -0.86
N THR A 104 -1.17 -15.79 -0.85
CA THR A 104 -1.90 -16.69 0.06
C THR A 104 -1.96 -18.15 -0.44
N LYS A 105 -1.22 -18.46 -1.50
CA LYS A 105 -1.16 -19.77 -2.15
C LYS A 105 0.17 -20.48 -1.88
N PRO A 106 0.23 -21.82 -2.01
CA PRO A 106 1.49 -22.54 -1.96
C PRO A 106 2.48 -22.06 -3.05
N PRO A 107 3.80 -22.06 -2.78
CA PRO A 107 4.82 -21.66 -3.77
C PRO A 107 4.71 -22.37 -5.13
N SER A 108 4.32 -23.65 -5.15
CA SER A 108 4.12 -24.40 -6.40
C SER A 108 3.00 -23.84 -7.26
N ILE A 109 1.92 -23.32 -6.65
CA ILE A 109 0.81 -22.70 -7.37
C ILE A 109 1.23 -21.32 -7.89
N LEU A 110 1.93 -20.53 -7.08
CA LEU A 110 2.43 -19.21 -7.50
C LEU A 110 3.40 -19.33 -8.68
N LYS A 111 4.34 -20.29 -8.62
CA LYS A 111 5.22 -20.62 -9.74
C LYS A 111 4.41 -20.95 -10.99
N LYS A 112 3.36 -21.76 -10.87
CA LYS A 112 2.51 -22.09 -12.01
C LYS A 112 1.75 -20.90 -12.57
N GLN A 113 1.31 -19.97 -11.71
CA GLN A 113 0.66 -18.74 -12.17
C GLN A 113 1.63 -17.83 -12.93
N HIS A 114 2.87 -17.72 -12.46
CA HIS A 114 3.92 -16.97 -13.16
C HIS A 114 4.25 -17.58 -14.52
N GLU A 115 4.40 -18.91 -14.62
CA GLU A 115 4.62 -19.62 -15.90
C GLU A 115 3.51 -19.41 -16.93
N LEU A 116 2.32 -19.00 -16.48
CA LEU A 116 1.15 -18.75 -17.33
C LEU A 116 0.87 -17.25 -17.52
N ASP A 117 1.80 -16.36 -17.12
CA ASP A 117 1.65 -14.90 -17.16
C ASP A 117 0.44 -14.38 -16.34
N TYR A 118 0.08 -15.08 -15.26
CA TYR A 118 -0.99 -14.71 -14.31
C TYR A 118 -0.47 -14.32 -12.91
N LEU A 119 0.80 -13.93 -12.81
CA LEU A 119 1.40 -13.42 -11.57
C LEU A 119 2.58 -12.49 -11.90
N ASP A 120 2.46 -11.22 -11.52
CA ASP A 120 3.52 -10.22 -11.67
C ASP A 120 4.28 -9.96 -10.37
N VAL A 121 3.62 -10.14 -9.21
CA VAL A 121 4.15 -9.79 -7.89
C VAL A 121 3.70 -10.80 -6.84
N ILE A 122 4.63 -11.23 -5.97
CA ILE A 122 4.27 -11.98 -4.76
C ILE A 122 3.97 -10.98 -3.64
N ALA A 123 2.72 -10.52 -3.52
CA ALA A 123 2.32 -9.56 -2.49
C ALA A 123 1.28 -10.16 -1.53
N GLU A 124 1.11 -9.54 -0.35
CA GLU A 124 0.27 -9.99 0.78
C GLU A 124 0.91 -11.04 1.69
N VAL A 125 2.24 -11.14 1.69
CA VAL A 125 2.93 -11.95 2.70
C VAL A 125 2.75 -11.25 4.05
N ALA A 126 2.02 -11.85 4.98
CA ALA A 126 1.62 -11.19 6.22
C ALA A 126 2.01 -11.96 7.50
N PRO A 127 3.31 -12.25 7.70
CA PRO A 127 3.80 -13.11 8.79
C PRO A 127 3.60 -12.49 10.17
N PHE A 128 3.47 -11.16 10.22
CA PHE A 128 3.24 -10.38 11.42
C PHE A 128 2.01 -10.88 12.19
N TYR A 129 0.91 -11.25 11.52
CA TYR A 129 -0.32 -11.71 12.19
C TYR A 129 -0.18 -13.03 12.91
N GLU A 130 0.69 -13.89 12.40
CA GLU A 130 1.06 -15.15 13.03
C GLU A 130 2.22 -14.97 14.01
N GLY A 131 2.75 -13.74 14.14
CA GLY A 131 3.92 -13.39 14.94
C GLY A 131 5.18 -14.13 14.51
N LYS A 132 5.35 -14.36 13.20
CA LYS A 132 6.53 -15.00 12.63
C LYS A 132 7.54 -13.95 12.16
N LYS A 133 8.82 -14.22 12.34
CA LYS A 133 9.91 -13.45 11.74
C LYS A 133 10.00 -13.72 10.23
N LEU A 134 10.63 -12.82 9.49
CA LEU A 134 10.76 -12.93 8.02
C LEU A 134 11.70 -14.08 7.59
N ASP A 135 12.64 -14.48 8.45
CA ASP A 135 13.55 -15.61 8.27
C ASP A 135 12.93 -16.96 8.66
N HIS A 136 11.70 -16.98 9.20
CA HIS A 136 11.01 -18.22 9.52
C HIS A 136 10.84 -19.05 8.22
N PRO A 137 11.11 -20.37 8.20
CA PRO A 137 11.10 -21.18 6.97
C PRO A 137 9.80 -21.11 6.15
N SER A 138 8.64 -21.03 6.84
CA SER A 138 7.33 -20.84 6.19
C SER A 138 7.18 -19.54 5.38
N ILE A 139 8.02 -18.54 5.65
CA ILE A 139 8.06 -17.22 4.99
C ILE A 139 9.23 -17.16 4.01
N GLU A 140 10.41 -17.63 4.42
CA GLU A 140 11.63 -17.67 3.61
C GLU A 140 11.41 -18.33 2.23
N ARG A 141 10.55 -19.36 2.17
CA ARG A 141 10.17 -20.03 0.91
C ARG A 141 9.56 -19.10 -0.14
N TYR A 142 8.90 -18.00 0.26
CA TYR A 142 8.34 -17.02 -0.66
C TYR A 142 9.40 -16.03 -1.16
N PHE A 143 10.36 -15.66 -0.31
CA PHE A 143 11.52 -14.85 -0.74
C PHE A 143 12.38 -15.61 -1.76
N LYS A 144 12.67 -16.90 -1.50
CA LYS A 144 13.38 -17.77 -2.44
C LYS A 144 12.64 -17.91 -3.76
N LEU A 145 11.32 -18.07 -3.71
CA LEU A 145 10.51 -18.12 -4.94
C LEU A 145 10.55 -16.78 -5.69
N ALA A 146 10.42 -15.65 -5.00
CA ALA A 146 10.48 -14.34 -5.63
C ALA A 146 11.82 -14.11 -6.35
N GLU A 147 12.92 -14.51 -5.73
CA GLU A 147 14.26 -14.50 -6.33
C GLU A 147 14.35 -15.44 -7.55
N GLU A 148 13.85 -16.68 -7.43
CA GLU A 148 13.82 -17.66 -8.53
C GLU A 148 13.04 -17.15 -9.75
N LEU A 149 11.88 -16.52 -9.52
CA LEU A 149 11.01 -16.02 -10.58
C LEU A 149 11.43 -14.63 -11.09
N GLY A 150 12.28 -13.91 -10.36
CA GLY A 150 12.66 -12.54 -10.70
C GLY A 150 11.53 -11.52 -10.51
N VAL A 151 10.61 -11.76 -9.56
CA VAL A 151 9.46 -10.89 -9.29
C VAL A 151 9.58 -10.18 -7.93
N PRO A 152 8.97 -8.99 -7.74
CA PRO A 152 8.97 -8.33 -6.45
C PRO A 152 8.16 -9.11 -5.40
N ILE A 153 8.52 -8.92 -4.13
CA ILE A 153 7.79 -9.44 -2.97
C ILE A 153 7.37 -8.32 -2.03
N GLY A 154 6.10 -8.34 -1.60
CA GLY A 154 5.50 -7.35 -0.71
C GLY A 154 5.03 -7.95 0.61
N VAL A 155 5.43 -7.35 1.73
CA VAL A 155 4.96 -7.70 3.08
C VAL A 155 3.78 -6.81 3.44
N HIS A 156 2.62 -7.40 3.70
CA HIS A 156 1.39 -6.67 4.02
C HIS A 156 1.20 -6.52 5.54
N ILE A 157 0.80 -5.31 5.95
CA ILE A 157 0.46 -4.97 7.33
C ILE A 157 -0.82 -4.12 7.32
N PHE A 158 -1.84 -4.64 7.97
CA PHE A 158 -3.14 -4.02 8.24
C PHE A 158 -3.45 -3.99 9.75
N PRO A 159 -4.04 -2.90 10.26
CA PRO A 159 -4.00 -1.54 9.73
C PRO A 159 -2.64 -0.89 10.09
N GLY A 160 -2.00 -0.23 9.13
CA GLY A 160 -0.76 0.50 9.35
C GLY A 160 -0.91 1.59 10.43
N SER A 161 0.11 1.71 11.29
CA SER A 161 0.24 2.57 12.50
C SER A 161 -0.20 1.89 13.82
N PRO A 162 0.26 2.37 15.00
CA PRO A 162 0.41 1.54 16.22
C PRO A 162 -0.87 0.79 16.57
N ASN A 163 -0.74 -0.48 17.00
CA ASN A 163 -1.69 -1.55 17.37
C ASN A 163 -3.20 -1.26 17.53
N PHE A 164 -3.59 -0.02 17.77
CA PHE A 164 -4.94 0.48 17.95
C PHE A 164 -5.94 0.06 16.87
N GLY A 165 -5.54 -0.03 15.60
CA GLY A 165 -6.47 -0.48 14.57
C GLY A 165 -6.77 -1.99 14.62
N LEU A 166 -5.89 -2.82 15.21
CA LEU A 166 -6.21 -4.22 15.51
C LEU A 166 -7.29 -4.32 16.61
N HIS A 167 -7.27 -3.38 17.57
CA HIS A 167 -8.24 -3.31 18.68
C HIS A 167 -9.63 -2.82 18.28
N TYR A 168 -9.81 -2.26 17.09
CA TYR A 168 -11.12 -1.80 16.59
C TYR A 168 -11.94 -2.86 15.89
N LEU A 169 -11.34 -3.99 15.52
CA LEU A 169 -12.03 -5.12 14.88
C LEU A 169 -11.77 -6.42 15.67
N PRO A 170 -12.10 -6.48 16.97
CA PRO A 170 -11.76 -7.61 17.82
C PRO A 170 -12.43 -8.92 17.35
N GLU A 171 -13.59 -8.84 16.71
CA GLU A 171 -14.27 -10.02 16.15
C GLU A 171 -13.50 -10.63 14.95
N VAL A 172 -12.73 -9.82 14.24
CA VAL A 172 -11.98 -10.23 13.04
C VAL A 172 -10.50 -10.48 13.34
N LEU A 173 -9.92 -9.71 14.28
CA LEU A 173 -8.47 -9.64 14.50
C LEU A 173 -8.06 -10.04 15.93
N GLY A 174 -9.00 -10.23 16.86
CA GLY A 174 -8.70 -10.50 18.27
C GLY A 174 -7.95 -11.80 18.54
N SER A 175 -8.01 -12.76 17.60
CA SER A 175 -7.28 -14.02 17.67
C SER A 175 -5.86 -13.95 17.11
N MET A 176 -5.46 -12.85 16.45
CA MET A 176 -4.14 -12.74 15.85
C MET A 176 -3.05 -12.68 16.93
N ARG A 177 -1.91 -13.33 16.71
CA ARG A 177 -0.81 -13.34 17.70
C ARG A 177 -0.30 -11.93 17.96
N ALA A 178 -0.20 -11.10 16.91
CA ALA A 178 0.16 -9.69 17.04
C ALA A 178 -0.82 -8.84 17.86
N TYR A 179 -2.12 -9.17 17.85
CA TYR A 179 -3.10 -8.51 18.73
C TYR A 179 -2.77 -8.75 20.21
N ASN A 180 -2.24 -9.93 20.52
CA ASN A 180 -1.95 -10.40 21.87
C ASN A 180 -0.49 -10.17 22.30
N ALA A 181 0.34 -9.54 21.46
CA ALA A 181 1.76 -9.36 21.69
C ALA A 181 2.13 -7.90 21.97
N SER A 182 3.05 -7.68 22.92
CA SER A 182 3.67 -6.36 23.12
C SER A 182 4.63 -6.03 21.96
N PRO A 183 4.84 -4.74 21.60
CA PRO A 183 5.67 -4.34 20.46
C PRO A 183 7.11 -4.88 20.40
N GLY A 184 7.67 -5.42 21.49
CA GLY A 184 9.01 -6.04 21.52
C GLY A 184 9.01 -7.57 21.74
N GLN A 185 7.85 -8.21 21.71
CA GLN A 185 7.71 -9.63 22.09
C GLN A 185 8.10 -10.60 20.95
N ILE A 186 8.10 -10.12 19.70
CA ILE A 186 8.50 -10.91 18.52
C ILE A 186 10.03 -11.08 18.46
N ASP A 187 10.79 -10.09 18.92
CA ASP A 187 12.26 -10.16 18.88
C ASP A 187 12.82 -11.18 19.87
N ASN A 188 12.15 -11.33 21.02
CA ASN A 188 12.54 -12.20 22.12
C ASN A 188 11.87 -13.59 22.10
N SER A 189 10.99 -13.89 21.14
CA SER A 189 10.46 -15.25 21.03
C SER A 189 11.52 -16.17 20.42
N THR A 190 12.08 -17.02 21.27
CA THR A 190 12.84 -18.20 20.85
C THR A 190 11.84 -19.24 20.33
N ASP A 191 11.65 -19.26 19.02
CA ASP A 191 11.12 -20.44 18.32
C ASP A 191 12.27 -21.40 18.02
#